data_AF-A0AAW5EVS5-F1
#
_entry.id   AF-A0AAW5EVS5-F1
#
_cell.length_a   1.000
_cell.length_b   1.000
_cell.length_c   1.000
_cell.angle_alpha   90.00
_cell.angle_beta   90.00
_cell.angle_gamma   90.00
#
_symmetry.space_group_name_H-M   'P 1'
#
loop_
_entity.id
_entity.type
_entity.pdbx_description
1 polymer ?
#
loop_
_entity_poly.entity_id
_entity_poly.type
_entity_poly.pdbx_seq_one_letter_code
_entity_poly.pdbx_strand_id
1 'polypeptide(L)'
;MSAAVPSCHPPAPPPPDRSDMAPDAAMVYAHRPALAALRRSGAIVDAHALAAEFWAIDYAIGFMGHNDPQMERAPGRHPTHEGPSHSRLGAIERYKYIRTAIGTRCEKLLVLLMVEGRSMPAIASHFGTEQAHVAGALALLLDMLVDHYDEMPGPLWKG
;
A
#
# COMPACT_ATOMS: atom_id res chain seq x y z
N MET A 1 -2.41 53.91 -30.50
CA MET A 1 -1.34 53.38 -29.62
C MET A 1 -2.04 52.74 -28.43
N SER A 2 -2.18 51.41 -28.42
CA SER A 2 -2.93 50.69 -27.37
C SER A 2 -1.92 50.09 -26.38
N ALA A 3 -1.92 50.57 -25.14
CA ALA A 3 -1.06 50.04 -24.09
C ALA A 3 -1.61 48.69 -23.61
N ALA A 4 -0.81 47.63 -23.71
CA ALA A 4 -1.11 46.34 -23.13
C ALA A 4 -0.91 46.43 -21.61
N VAL A 5 -1.95 46.06 -20.85
CA VAL A 5 -1.88 45.93 -19.40
C VAL A 5 -1.13 44.64 -19.06
N PRO A 6 -0.05 44.68 -18.24
CA PRO A 6 0.65 43.46 -17.83
C PRO A 6 -0.22 42.67 -16.86
N SER A 7 -0.51 41.41 -17.21
CA SER A 7 -1.28 40.51 -16.36
C SER A 7 -0.41 40.03 -15.19
N CYS A 8 -0.72 40.47 -13.97
CA CYS A 8 -0.05 40.08 -12.73
C CYS A 8 -0.53 38.70 -12.23
N HIS A 9 -0.46 37.66 -13.06
CA HIS A 9 -0.70 36.30 -12.57
C HIS A 9 0.63 35.67 -12.12
N PRO A 10 0.76 35.23 -10.85
CA PRO A 10 1.91 34.46 -10.45
C PRO A 10 1.98 33.18 -11.28
N PRO A 11 3.18 32.69 -11.64
CA PRO A 11 3.32 31.43 -12.33
C PRO A 11 2.65 30.33 -11.50
N ALA A 12 1.88 29.46 -12.18
CA ALA A 12 1.29 28.31 -11.53
C ALA A 12 2.39 27.51 -10.82
N PRO A 13 2.16 27.03 -9.58
CA PRO A 13 3.13 26.22 -8.89
C PRO A 13 3.52 25.04 -9.78
N PRO A 14 4.82 24.66 -9.81
CA PRO A 14 5.24 23.49 -10.57
C PRO A 14 4.39 22.28 -10.16
N PRO A 15 4.07 21.37 -11.10
CA PRO A 15 3.38 20.14 -10.73
C PRO A 15 4.18 19.45 -9.62
N PRO A 16 3.50 18.87 -8.60
CA PRO A 16 4.17 18.14 -7.53
C PRO A 16 5.09 17.07 -8.14
N ASP A 17 6.24 16.87 -7.52
CA ASP A 17 7.25 15.97 -8.02
C ASP A 17 6.66 14.55 -8.08
N ARG A 18 7.01 13.76 -9.10
CA ARG A 18 6.52 12.37 -9.23
C ARG A 18 6.91 11.49 -8.02
N SER A 19 7.84 11.97 -7.20
CA SER A 19 8.25 11.37 -5.93
C SER A 19 7.27 11.61 -4.76
N ASP A 20 6.25 12.46 -4.91
CA ASP A 20 5.32 12.87 -3.83
C ASP A 20 4.15 11.88 -3.57
N MET A 21 4.07 10.76 -4.32
CA MET A 21 2.86 9.90 -4.31
C MET A 21 3.10 8.38 -4.23
N ALA A 22 4.33 7.90 -4.07
CA ALA A 22 4.57 6.53 -3.63
C ALA A 22 4.43 6.47 -2.10
N PRO A 23 3.85 5.41 -1.49
CA PRO A 23 3.87 5.25 -0.05
C PRO A 23 5.33 5.39 0.44
N ASP A 24 5.56 6.29 1.39
CA ASP A 24 6.88 6.43 2.03
C ASP A 24 7.00 5.33 3.08
N ALA A 25 8.02 4.46 2.94
CA ALA A 25 8.26 3.38 3.88
C ALA A 25 8.41 3.91 5.31
N ALA A 26 9.00 5.10 5.51
CA ALA A 26 9.10 5.73 6.82
C ALA A 26 7.72 6.03 7.42
N MET A 27 6.78 6.50 6.60
CA MET A 27 5.39 6.72 7.01
C MET A 27 4.67 5.41 7.33
N VAL A 28 4.89 4.34 6.57
CA VAL A 28 4.33 3.01 6.88
C VAL A 28 4.82 2.55 8.25
N TYR A 29 6.13 2.63 8.50
CA TYR A 29 6.71 2.24 9.79
C TYR A 29 6.21 3.08 10.96
N ALA A 30 6.00 4.38 10.76
CA ALA A 30 5.47 5.27 11.80
C ALA A 30 4.07 4.85 12.27
N HIS A 31 3.24 4.30 11.37
CA HIS A 31 1.87 3.87 11.67
C HIS A 31 1.75 2.36 11.94
N ARG A 32 2.78 1.57 11.65
CA ARG A 32 2.80 0.11 11.80
C ARG A 32 3.98 -0.33 12.67
N PRO A 33 3.87 -0.24 14.01
CA PRO A 33 4.99 -0.51 14.92
C PRO A 33 5.53 -1.94 14.85
N ALA A 34 4.69 -2.91 14.45
CA ALA A 34 5.11 -4.29 14.21
C ALA A 34 6.05 -4.41 12.98
N LEU A 35 5.75 -3.72 11.88
CA LEU A 35 6.67 -3.63 10.73
C LEU A 35 7.96 -2.88 11.10
N ALA A 36 7.85 -1.79 11.86
CA ALA A 36 9.02 -1.06 12.33
C ALA A 36 9.94 -1.94 13.21
N ALA A 37 9.37 -2.83 14.02
CA ALA A 37 10.13 -3.79 14.83
C ALA A 37 10.85 -4.82 13.95
N LEU A 38 10.17 -5.40 12.96
CA LEU A 38 10.78 -6.34 12.00
C LEU A 38 11.90 -5.67 11.18
N ARG A 39 11.72 -4.39 10.81
CA ARG A 39 12.74 -3.62 10.09
C ARG A 39 13.98 -3.40 10.95
N ARG A 40 13.80 -3.05 12.23
CA ARG A 40 14.91 -2.87 13.19
C ARG A 40 15.66 -4.16 13.47
N SER A 41 14.98 -5.31 13.45
CA SER A 41 15.64 -6.61 13.60
C SER A 41 16.34 -7.10 12.33
N GLY A 42 16.22 -6.36 11.22
CA GLY A 42 16.77 -6.76 9.91
C GLY A 42 16.00 -7.90 9.23
N ALA A 43 14.82 -8.25 9.73
CA ALA A 43 14.01 -9.33 9.16
C ALA A 43 13.30 -8.92 7.87
N ILE A 44 13.11 -7.61 7.66
CA ILE A 44 12.50 -7.05 6.45
C ILE A 44 13.27 -5.80 6.00
N VAL A 45 13.05 -5.44 4.74
CA VAL A 45 13.50 -4.20 4.07
C VAL A 45 12.32 -3.37 3.59
N ASP A 46 12.57 -2.16 3.08
CA ASP A 46 11.52 -1.19 2.77
C ASP A 46 10.52 -1.67 1.72
N ALA A 47 10.96 -2.45 0.72
CA ALA A 47 10.09 -3.08 -0.27
C ALA A 47 8.94 -3.88 0.37
N HIS A 48 9.20 -4.56 1.49
CA HIS A 48 8.19 -5.32 2.22
C HIS A 48 7.11 -4.43 2.83
N ALA A 49 7.50 -3.31 3.42
CA ALA A 49 6.56 -2.36 4.01
C ALA A 49 5.67 -1.73 2.94
N LEU A 50 6.24 -1.44 1.76
CA LEU A 50 5.50 -0.91 0.63
C LEU A 50 4.53 -1.93 0.05
N ALA A 51 4.96 -3.17 -0.18
CA ALA A 51 4.11 -4.26 -0.65
C ALA A 51 2.94 -4.53 0.30
N ALA A 52 3.20 -4.50 1.61
CA ALA A 52 2.17 -4.70 2.62
C ALA A 52 1.16 -3.53 2.68
N GLU A 53 1.60 -2.30 2.51
CA GLU A 53 0.70 -1.14 2.44
C GLU A 53 -0.13 -1.15 1.16
N PHE A 54 0.49 -1.52 0.03
CA PHE A 54 -0.20 -1.69 -1.23
C PHE A 54 -1.29 -2.78 -1.16
N TRP A 55 -0.97 -3.92 -0.53
CA TRP A 55 -1.96 -4.95 -0.21
C TRP A 55 -3.10 -4.43 0.66
N ALA A 56 -2.81 -3.61 1.66
CA ALA A 56 -3.84 -3.05 2.55
C ALA A 56 -4.81 -2.14 1.79
N ILE A 57 -4.31 -1.35 0.83
CA ILE A 57 -5.13 -0.52 -0.07
C ILE A 57 -6.00 -1.41 -0.97
N ASP A 58 -5.41 -2.42 -1.62
CA ASP A 58 -6.13 -3.35 -2.48
C ASP A 58 -7.22 -4.12 -1.69
N TYR A 59 -6.94 -4.52 -0.45
CA TYR A 59 -7.91 -5.15 0.46
C TYR A 59 -9.05 -4.19 0.84
N ALA A 60 -8.74 -2.94 1.16
CA ALA A 60 -9.75 -1.96 1.56
C ALA A 60 -10.73 -1.67 0.42
N ILE A 61 -10.24 -1.51 -0.80
CA ILE A 61 -11.06 -1.24 -1.97
C ILE A 61 -11.76 -2.52 -2.44
N GLY A 62 -11.01 -3.62 -2.53
CA GLY A 62 -11.43 -4.86 -3.18
C GLY A 62 -12.29 -5.79 -2.33
N PHE A 63 -12.10 -5.77 -1.00
CA PHE A 63 -12.84 -6.61 -0.07
C PHE A 63 -13.79 -5.80 0.83
N MET A 64 -13.31 -4.74 1.48
CA MET A 64 -14.14 -3.93 2.38
C MET A 64 -15.09 -2.98 1.61
N GLY A 65 -14.83 -2.77 0.32
CA GLY A 65 -15.66 -1.94 -0.55
C GLY A 65 -15.50 -0.43 -0.32
N HIS A 66 -14.42 0.00 0.35
CA HIS A 66 -14.08 1.40 0.53
C HIS A 66 -13.80 2.07 -0.83
N ASN A 67 -13.96 3.39 -0.89
CA ASN A 67 -13.49 4.15 -2.04
C ASN A 67 -11.97 4.24 -2.01
N ASP A 68 -11.37 4.47 -3.18
CA ASP A 68 -9.94 4.74 -3.27
C ASP A 68 -9.58 5.97 -2.40
N PRO A 69 -8.70 5.81 -1.38
CA PRO A 69 -8.27 6.92 -0.52
C PRO A 69 -7.65 8.09 -1.30
N GLN A 70 -7.14 7.83 -2.52
CA GLN A 70 -6.56 8.83 -3.41
C GLN A 70 -7.64 9.66 -4.13
N MET A 71 -8.82 9.08 -4.40
CA MET A 71 -9.97 9.80 -4.96
C MET A 71 -10.66 10.70 -3.93
N GLU A 72 -10.61 10.34 -2.64
CA GLU A 72 -11.24 11.13 -1.57
C GLU A 72 -10.48 12.43 -1.24
N ARG A 73 -9.19 12.53 -1.61
CA ARG A 73 -8.36 13.71 -1.32
C ARG A 73 -8.49 14.85 -2.34
N ALA A 74 -9.13 14.64 -3.50
CA ALA A 74 -9.21 15.66 -4.54
C ALA A 74 -10.54 15.62 -5.33
N PRO A 75 -11.60 16.31 -4.87
CA PRO A 75 -12.79 16.51 -5.69
C PRO A 75 -12.43 17.42 -6.88
N GLY A 76 -12.25 16.83 -8.07
CA GLY A 76 -12.08 17.57 -9.32
C GLY A 76 -10.77 17.36 -10.09
N ARG A 77 -9.85 16.51 -9.61
CA ARG A 77 -8.63 16.19 -10.37
C ARG A 77 -8.82 14.88 -11.14
N HIS A 78 -9.06 14.98 -12.44
CA HIS A 78 -8.91 13.83 -13.34
C HIS A 78 -7.49 13.26 -13.15
N PRO A 79 -7.32 11.96 -12.88
CA PRO A 79 -6.00 11.38 -12.74
C PRO A 79 -5.38 11.27 -14.13
N THR A 80 -4.70 12.33 -14.58
CA THR A 80 -3.68 12.25 -15.63
C THR A 80 -2.43 11.64 -14.99
N HIS A 81 -2.36 10.30 -14.95
CA HIS A 81 -1.09 9.63 -14.62
C HIS A 81 -1.00 8.25 -15.28
N GLU A 82 0.07 8.03 -16.03
CA GLU A 82 0.55 6.73 -16.51
C GLU A 82 1.26 5.95 -15.37
N GLY A 83 0.62 5.86 -14.20
CA GLY A 83 0.96 4.91 -13.14
C GLY A 83 -0.09 3.81 -13.08
N PRO A 84 0.11 2.72 -12.31
CA PRO A 84 -0.94 1.72 -12.16
C PRO A 84 -2.18 2.40 -11.61
N SER A 85 -3.29 2.33 -12.34
CA SER A 85 -4.53 2.91 -11.87
C SER A 85 -4.96 2.15 -10.62
N HIS A 86 -5.14 2.87 -9.52
CA HIS A 86 -5.92 2.40 -8.37
C HIS A 86 -7.42 2.39 -8.69
N SER A 87 -7.80 2.04 -9.92
CA SER A 87 -9.21 1.88 -10.22
C SER A 87 -9.76 0.80 -9.28
N ARG A 88 -11.02 0.99 -8.89
CA ARG A 88 -11.72 0.02 -8.04
C ARG A 88 -11.65 -1.38 -8.62
N LEU A 89 -11.77 -1.52 -9.94
CA LEU A 89 -11.69 -2.82 -10.61
C LEU A 89 -10.27 -3.39 -10.56
N GLY A 90 -9.24 -2.56 -10.82
CA GLY A 90 -7.84 -2.98 -10.71
C GLY A 90 -7.50 -3.48 -9.31
N ALA A 91 -7.88 -2.74 -8.26
CA ALA A 91 -7.67 -3.14 -6.88
C ALA A 91 -8.40 -4.44 -6.51
N ILE A 92 -9.63 -4.65 -6.99
CA ILE A 92 -10.37 -5.91 -6.81
C ILE A 92 -9.59 -7.09 -7.43
N GLU A 93 -9.14 -6.95 -8.67
CA GLU A 93 -8.48 -8.05 -9.38
C GLU A 93 -7.09 -8.35 -8.80
N ARG A 94 -6.31 -7.32 -8.42
CA ARG A 94 -5.04 -7.52 -7.70
C ARG A 94 -5.24 -8.20 -6.36
N TYR A 95 -6.24 -7.76 -5.58
CA TYR A 95 -6.58 -8.41 -4.31
C TYR A 95 -6.93 -9.90 -4.51
N LYS A 96 -7.78 -10.23 -5.49
CA LYS A 96 -8.13 -11.63 -5.80
C LYS A 96 -6.92 -12.45 -6.19
N TYR A 97 -6.04 -11.89 -7.02
CA TYR A 97 -4.79 -12.54 -7.44
C TYR A 97 -3.91 -12.86 -6.22
N ILE A 98 -3.61 -11.87 -5.39
CA ILE A 98 -2.77 -12.04 -4.19
C ILE A 98 -3.42 -13.02 -3.21
N ARG A 99 -4.72 -12.88 -2.93
CA ARG A 99 -5.46 -13.79 -2.03
C ARG A 99 -5.37 -15.24 -2.49
N THR A 100 -5.45 -15.48 -3.80
CA THR A 100 -5.32 -16.83 -4.37
C THR A 100 -3.92 -17.39 -4.15
N ALA A 101 -2.89 -16.55 -4.26
CA ALA A 101 -1.50 -16.96 -4.11
C ALA A 101 -1.09 -17.22 -2.66
N ILE A 102 -1.44 -16.32 -1.73
CA ILE A 102 -1.00 -16.41 -0.32
C ILE A 102 -1.91 -17.31 0.53
N GLY A 103 -3.17 -17.49 0.13
CA GLY A 103 -4.17 -18.26 0.87
C GLY A 103 -4.70 -17.59 2.15
N THR A 104 -5.78 -18.16 2.70
CA THR A 104 -6.58 -17.53 3.77
C THR A 104 -5.84 -17.34 5.09
N ARG A 105 -4.92 -18.25 5.45
CA ARG A 105 -4.17 -18.13 6.72
C ARG A 105 -3.23 -16.93 6.69
N CYS A 106 -2.54 -16.74 5.57
CA CYS A 106 -1.64 -15.61 5.33
C CYS A 106 -2.44 -14.30 5.21
N GLU A 107 -3.57 -14.32 4.50
CA GLU A 107 -4.48 -13.18 4.47
C GLU A 107 -4.90 -12.77 5.90
N LYS A 108 -5.24 -13.72 6.77
CA LYS A 108 -5.60 -13.40 8.17
C LYS A 108 -4.45 -12.75 8.94
N LEU A 109 -3.20 -13.19 8.71
CA LEU A 109 -2.02 -12.54 9.28
C LEU A 109 -1.89 -11.09 8.81
N LEU A 110 -2.06 -10.83 7.51
CA LEU A 110 -2.03 -9.47 6.96
C LEU A 110 -3.17 -8.59 7.47
N VAL A 111 -4.37 -9.14 7.64
CA VAL A 111 -5.50 -8.40 8.25
C VAL A 111 -5.15 -7.98 9.67
N LEU A 112 -4.65 -8.89 10.51
CA LEU A 112 -4.28 -8.57 11.89
C LEU A 112 -3.16 -7.52 11.95
N LEU A 113 -2.17 -7.62 11.04
CA LEU A 113 -1.03 -6.72 10.98
C LEU A 113 -1.38 -5.34 10.41
N MET A 114 -1.99 -5.31 9.22
CA MET A 114 -2.11 -4.10 8.41
C MET A 114 -3.47 -3.42 8.55
N VAL A 115 -4.55 -4.17 8.76
CA VAL A 115 -5.90 -3.60 8.87
C VAL A 115 -6.25 -3.32 10.33
N GLU A 116 -6.02 -4.29 11.21
CA GLU A 116 -6.31 -4.17 12.64
C GLU A 116 -5.15 -3.52 13.42
N GLY A 117 -3.98 -3.33 12.81
CA GLY A 117 -2.83 -2.65 13.41
C GLY A 117 -2.25 -3.34 14.66
N ARG A 118 -2.43 -4.66 14.79
CA ARG A 118 -2.04 -5.39 16.00
C ARG A 118 -0.52 -5.47 16.16
N SER A 119 -0.09 -5.45 17.42
CA SER A 119 1.31 -5.68 17.79
C SER A 119 1.70 -7.16 17.66
N MET A 120 2.99 -7.46 17.54
CA MET A 120 3.51 -8.84 17.45
C MET A 120 3.02 -9.74 18.59
N PRO A 121 3.05 -9.32 19.88
CA PRO A 121 2.48 -10.12 20.98
C PRO A 121 0.98 -10.39 20.83
N ALA A 122 0.21 -9.42 20.34
CA ALA A 122 -1.23 -9.59 20.16
C ALA A 122 -1.57 -10.56 19.02
N ILE A 123 -0.77 -10.56 17.95
CA ILE A 123 -0.88 -11.54 16.85
C ILE A 123 -0.47 -12.93 17.35
N ALA A 124 0.62 -13.04 18.10
CA ALA A 124 1.09 -14.29 18.68
C ALA A 124 0.04 -14.93 19.60
N SER A 125 -0.57 -14.13 20.47
CA SER A 125 -1.69 -14.54 21.33
C SER A 125 -2.90 -15.01 20.52
N HIS A 126 -3.27 -14.32 19.43
CA HIS A 126 -4.37 -14.72 18.56
C HIS A 126 -4.19 -16.14 17.97
N PHE A 127 -2.95 -16.51 17.63
CA PHE A 127 -2.65 -17.83 17.07
C PHE A 127 -2.19 -18.86 18.10
N GLY A 128 -2.12 -18.51 19.39
CA GLY A 128 -1.60 -19.40 20.43
C GLY A 128 -0.16 -19.84 20.18
N THR A 129 0.70 -18.93 19.73
CA THR A 129 2.10 -19.22 19.39
C THR A 129 3.06 -18.17 19.93
N GLU A 130 4.36 -18.39 19.72
CA GLU A 130 5.42 -17.49 20.14
C GLU A 130 5.61 -16.32 19.16
N GLN A 131 6.03 -15.16 19.68
CA GLN A 131 6.28 -13.97 18.87
C GLN A 131 7.33 -14.21 17.77
N ALA A 132 8.33 -15.05 18.04
CA ALA A 132 9.36 -15.41 17.06
C ALA A 132 8.77 -16.16 15.86
N HIS A 133 7.79 -17.04 16.07
CA HIS A 133 7.10 -17.74 14.98
C HIS A 133 6.27 -16.77 14.13
N VAL A 134 5.58 -15.82 14.77
CA VAL A 134 4.85 -14.78 14.03
C VAL A 134 5.81 -13.91 13.23
N ALA A 135 6.93 -13.50 13.81
CA ALA A 135 7.93 -12.67 13.13
C ALA A 135 8.50 -13.39 11.89
N GLY A 136 8.86 -14.67 12.02
CA GLY A 136 9.34 -15.47 10.89
C GLY A 136 8.26 -15.69 9.83
N ALA A 137 7.02 -16.00 10.24
CA ALA A 137 5.91 -16.17 9.31
C ALA A 137 5.57 -14.87 8.56
N LEU A 138 5.63 -13.72 9.24
CA LEU A 138 5.41 -12.42 8.61
C LEU A 138 6.54 -12.07 7.64
N ALA A 139 7.81 -12.33 7.98
CA ALA A 139 8.91 -12.09 7.06
C ALA A 139 8.73 -12.87 5.74
N LEU A 140 8.50 -14.19 5.84
CA LEU A 140 8.26 -15.05 4.67
C LEU A 140 7.03 -14.62 3.86
N LEU A 141 5.95 -14.23 4.53
CA LEU A 141 4.75 -13.75 3.85
C LEU A 141 5.01 -12.42 3.12
N LEU A 142 5.81 -11.54 3.72
CA LEU A 142 6.16 -10.28 3.09
C LEU A 142 7.07 -10.51 1.88
N ASP A 143 8.03 -11.45 1.94
CA ASP A 143 8.82 -11.86 0.77
C ASP A 143 7.89 -12.31 -0.37
N MET A 144 6.94 -13.21 -0.07
CA MET A 144 5.94 -13.68 -1.05
C MET A 144 5.10 -12.54 -1.63
N LEU A 145 4.73 -11.53 -0.82
CA LEU A 145 3.99 -10.38 -1.33
C LEU A 145 4.82 -9.57 -2.31
N VAL A 146 6.10 -9.32 -2.01
CA VAL A 146 7.01 -8.61 -2.92
C VAL A 146 7.12 -9.38 -4.23
N ASP A 147 7.42 -10.67 -4.18
CA ASP A 147 7.56 -11.52 -5.37
C ASP A 147 6.28 -11.52 -6.22
N HIS A 148 5.11 -11.65 -5.61
CA HIS A 148 3.85 -11.69 -6.35
C HIS A 148 3.43 -10.35 -6.94
N TYR A 149 3.80 -9.23 -6.31
CA TYR A 149 3.60 -7.92 -6.92
C TYR A 149 4.60 -7.68 -8.05
N ASP A 150 5.86 -8.06 -7.89
CA ASP A 150 6.89 -7.90 -8.94
C ASP A 150 6.57 -8.76 -10.18
N GLU A 151 6.06 -9.97 -9.99
CA GLU A 151 5.65 -10.89 -11.06
C GLU A 151 4.22 -10.62 -11.59
N MET A 152 3.52 -9.62 -11.05
CA MET A 152 2.11 -9.41 -11.33
C MET A 152 1.87 -9.09 -12.82
N PRO A 153 0.95 -9.81 -13.50
CA PRO A 153 0.66 -9.59 -14.90
C PRO A 153 0.30 -8.13 -15.22
N GLY A 154 0.98 -7.57 -16.24
CA GLY A 154 0.77 -6.20 -16.73
C GLY A 154 -0.69 -5.72 -16.84
N PRO A 155 -1.65 -6.54 -17.33
CA PRO A 155 -3.06 -6.14 -17.37
C PRO A 155 -3.69 -5.83 -16.01
N LEU A 156 -3.24 -6.45 -14.92
CA LEU A 156 -3.75 -6.20 -13.56
C LEU A 156 -3.31 -4.83 -13.01
N TRP A 157 -2.24 -4.26 -13.58
CA TRP A 157 -1.79 -2.91 -13.28
C TRP A 157 -2.56 -1.82 -14.05
N LYS A 158 -3.23 -2.19 -15.15
CA LYS A 158 -3.98 -1.27 -16.03
C LYS A 158 -5.45 -1.13 -15.67
N GLY A 159 -5.91 -1.90 -14.67
CA GLY A 159 -7.31 -1.98 -14.27
C GLY A 159 -7.87 -0.64 -13.85
#